data_AF-A0A832U154-F1
#
_entry.id   AF-A0A832U154-F1
#
_cell.length_a   1.000
_cell.length_b   1.000
_cell.length_c   1.000
_cell.angle_alpha   90.00
_cell.angle_beta   90.00
_cell.angle_gamma   90.00
#
_symmetry.space_group_name_H-M   'P 1'
#
loop_
_entity.id
_entity.type
_entity.pdbx_description
1 polymer ?
#
loop_
_entity_poly.entity_id
_entity_poly.type
_entity_poly.pdbx_seq_one_letter_code
_entity_poly.pdbx_strand_id
1 'polypeptide(L)' 'MENNKAESKIRTVNFYLENRKWLEEVVKFGDDYSQAMAIEIIKKAKKILNQN' A
#
# COMPACT_ATOMS: atom_id res chain seq x y z
N MET A 1 -13.65 16.62 8.32
CA MET A 1 -12.70 16.29 7.23
C MET A 1 -11.45 15.55 7.72
N GLU A 2 -11.05 15.67 8.99
CA GLU A 2 -9.88 14.94 9.54
C GLU A 2 -10.11 13.43 9.66
N ASN A 3 -11.29 13.01 10.12
CA ASN A 3 -11.64 11.59 10.26
C ASN A 3 -11.47 10.81 8.94
N ASN A 4 -11.88 11.37 7.80
CA ASN A 4 -11.76 10.72 6.49
C ASN A 4 -10.29 10.50 6.07
N LYS A 5 -9.37 11.40 6.47
CA LYS A 5 -7.94 11.25 6.18
C LYS A 5 -7.31 10.16 7.04
N ALA A 6 -7.70 10.06 8.30
CA ALA A 6 -7.25 8.98 9.19
C ALA A 6 -7.75 7.62 8.71
N GLU A 7 -9.03 7.49 8.38
CA GLU A 7 -9.63 6.26 7.83
C GLU A 7 -9.00 5.83 6.50
N SER A 8 -8.71 6.79 5.61
CA SER A 8 -8.05 6.50 4.33
C SER A 8 -6.64 5.95 4.54
N LYS A 9 -5.85 6.52 5.47
CA LYS A 9 -4.52 6.01 5.81
C LYS A 9 -4.58 4.59 6.39
N ILE A 10 -5.51 4.35 7.32
CA ILE A 10 -5.73 3.03 7.93
C ILE A 10 -6.08 2.00 6.85
N ARG A 11 -6.96 2.35 5.90
CA ARG A 11 -7.34 1.46 4.80
C ARG A 11 -6.16 1.05 3.93
N THR A 12 -5.29 2.01 3.56
CA THR A 12 -4.07 1.70 2.79
C THR A 12 -3.13 0.78 3.55
N VAL A 13 -2.94 1.00 4.85
CA VAL A 13 -2.10 0.15 5.68
C VAL A 13 -2.69 -1.26 5.83
N ASN A 14 -3.98 -1.39 6.11
CA ASN A 14 -4.65 -2.69 6.25
C ASN A 14 -4.57 -3.49 4.95
N PHE A 15 -4.88 -2.85 3.81
CA PHE A 15 -4.76 -3.49 2.51
C PHE A 15 -3.33 -4.02 2.26
N TYR A 16 -2.30 -3.22 2.58
CA TYR A 16 -0.91 -3.66 2.47
C TYR A 16 -0.59 -4.84 3.38
N LEU A 17 -1.01 -4.80 4.66
CA LEU A 17 -0.70 -5.86 5.63
C LEU A 17 -1.37 -7.19 5.26
N GLU A 18 -2.63 -7.15 4.83
CA GLU A 18 -3.40 -8.33 4.42
C GLU A 18 -2.86 -8.95 3.11
N ASN A 19 -2.37 -8.10 2.19
CA ASN A 19 -2.00 -8.53 0.83
C ASN A 19 -0.50 -8.45 0.56
N ARG A 20 0.34 -8.39 1.60
CA ARG A 20 1.78 -8.11 1.47
C ARG A 20 2.49 -9.03 0.47
N LYS A 21 2.28 -10.34 0.58
CA LYS A 21 2.91 -11.34 -0.31
C LYS A 21 2.47 -11.15 -1.75
N TRP A 22 1.17 -10.97 -1.97
CA TRP A 22 0.61 -10.74 -3.29
C TRP A 22 1.18 -9.45 -3.92
N LEU A 23 1.26 -8.35 -3.16
CA LEU A 23 1.89 -7.12 -3.65
C LEU A 23 3.36 -7.33 -4.01
N GLU A 24 4.13 -8.07 -3.20
CA GLU A 24 5.53 -8.41 -3.49
C GLU A 24 5.67 -9.30 -4.74
N GLU A 25 4.70 -10.18 -5.02
CA GLU A 25 4.64 -10.96 -6.26
C GLU A 25 4.28 -10.10 -7.47
N VAL A 26 3.30 -9.19 -7.35
CA VAL A 26 2.93 -8.25 -8.42
C VAL A 26 4.11 -7.36 -8.80
N VAL A 27 4.90 -6.89 -7.83
CA VAL A 27 6.13 -6.12 -8.11
C VAL A 27 7.15 -6.93 -8.93
N LYS A 28 7.22 -8.26 -8.75
CA LYS A 28 8.20 -9.11 -9.44
C LYS A 28 7.73 -9.58 -10.80
N PHE A 29 6.43 -9.80 -10.98
CA PHE A 29 5.89 -10.57 -12.10
C PHE A 29 4.72 -9.89 -12.84
N GLY A 30 4.20 -8.77 -12.34
CA GLY A 30 3.11 -8.04 -13.01
C GLY A 30 3.56 -7.31 -14.28
N ASP A 31 2.60 -6.80 -15.05
CA ASP A 31 2.89 -5.81 -16.11
C ASP A 31 3.38 -4.47 -15.51
N ASP A 32 3.94 -3.60 -16.34
CA ASP A 32 4.53 -2.33 -15.91
C ASP A 32 3.58 -1.46 -15.07
N TYR A 33 2.29 -1.44 -15.41
CA TYR A 33 1.30 -0.66 -14.67
C TYR A 33 0.98 -1.30 -13.32
N SER A 34 0.75 -2.61 -13.31
CA SER A 34 0.51 -3.38 -12.08
C SER A 34 1.70 -3.30 -11.12
N GLN A 35 2.94 -3.38 -11.63
CA GLN A 35 4.15 -3.20 -10.85
C GLN A 35 4.22 -1.80 -10.22
N ALA A 36 4.01 -0.75 -11.02
CA ALA A 36 4.04 0.63 -10.54
C ALA A 36 2.98 0.89 -9.45
N MET A 37 1.77 0.33 -9.62
CA MET A 37 0.72 0.41 -8.62
C MET A 37 1.11 -0.28 -7.31
N ALA A 38 1.62 -1.52 -7.38
CA ALA A 38 2.01 -2.28 -6.21
C ALA A 38 3.15 -1.58 -5.44
N ILE A 39 4.14 -1.04 -6.15
CA ILE A 39 5.23 -0.25 -5.57
C ILE A 39 4.66 0.96 -4.81
N GLU A 40 3.73 1.71 -5.41
CA GLU A 40 3.19 2.91 -4.79
C GLU A 40 2.33 2.60 -3.55
N ILE A 41 1.55 1.51 -3.58
CA ILE A 41 0.79 1.04 -2.42
C ILE A 41 1.74 0.66 -1.28
N ILE A 42 2.76 -0.15 -1.55
CA ILE A 42 3.76 -0.56 -0.55
C ILE A 42 4.47 0.67 0.03
N LYS A 43 4.91 1.60 -0.83
CA LYS A 43 5.62 2.82 -0.42
C LYS A 43 4.75 3.70 0.47
N LYS A 44 3.49 3.94 0.09
CA LYS A 44 2.54 4.72 0.91
C LYS A 44 2.28 4.05 2.26
N ALA A 45 2.00 2.75 2.28
CA ALA A 45 1.74 2.03 3.52
C ALA A 45 2.93 2.08 4.48
N LYS A 46 4.15 1.82 3.99
CA LYS A 46 5.38 1.95 4.80
C LYS A 46 5.60 3.36 5.32
N LYS A 47 5.36 4.38 4.50
CA LYS A 47 5.46 5.78 4.93
C LYS A 47 4.51 6.08 6.09
N ILE A 48 3.26 5.61 6.02
CA ILE A 48 2.27 5.80 7.09
C ILE A 48 2.71 5.07 8.37
N LEU A 49 3.16 3.82 8.25
CA LEU A 49 3.62 3.02 9.40
C LEU A 49 4.83 3.64 10.10
N ASN A 50 5.75 4.25 9.35
CA ASN A 50 6.96 4.89 9.91
C ASN A 50 6.72 6.33 10.42
N GLN A 51 5.51 6.88 10.23
CA GLN A 51 5.13 8.21 10.72
C GLN A 51 4.39 8.17 12.07
N ASN A 52 4.05 6.97 12.55
CA ASN A 52 3.57 6.70 13.91
C ASN A 52 4.73 6.23 14.78
#